data_AF-A0A814NRV2-F1
#
_entry.id   AF-A0A814NRV2-F1
#
_cell.length_a   1.000
_cell.length_b   1.000
_cell.length_c   1.000
_cell.angle_alpha   90.00
_cell.angle_beta   90.00
_cell.angle_gamma   90.00
#
_symmetry.space_group_name_H-M   'P 1'
#
loop_
_entity.id
_entity.type
_entity.pdbx_description
1 polymer ?
#
loop_
_entity_poly.entity_id
_entity_poly.type
_entity_poly.pdbx_seq_one_letter_code
_entity_poly.pdbx_strand_id
1 'polypeptide(L)'
;MVTINEYLEFNCLFDYKQLKLLKDDWLYGPLFYSAKSDSTWRLQIDRSHPTNLGIYLTLTDGAPCAITSYTISMITTTKPSLIMFNNKCTQRRAFPSNNFSWGFGNFCTRRELKDERNLIRDAKTKLVNVRCTMNIEKLVIVNPCDDHRFATDLFHTCSLEQWIEFLKQRDDLPELTNRVNEEIEARL
;
A
#
# COMPACT_ATOMS: atom_id res chain seq x y z
N MET A 1 -20.56 6.16 -11.93
CA MET A 1 -19.40 5.76 -11.11
C MET A 1 -19.47 4.27 -10.91
N VAL A 2 -18.39 3.53 -11.20
CA VAL A 2 -18.34 2.08 -11.05
C VAL A 2 -17.21 1.74 -10.09
N THR A 3 -17.51 0.97 -9.05
CA THR A 3 -16.49 0.45 -8.15
C THR A 3 -15.99 -0.88 -8.69
N ILE A 4 -14.68 -0.94 -8.97
CA ILE A 4 -14.00 -2.19 -9.31
C ILE A 4 -13.42 -2.76 -8.04
N ASN A 5 -13.79 -4.00 -7.72
CA ASN A 5 -13.18 -4.79 -6.67
C ASN A 5 -12.20 -5.78 -7.30
N GLU A 6 -10.98 -5.82 -6.77
CA GLU A 6 -9.93 -6.71 -7.23
C GLU A 6 -9.26 -7.41 -6.05
N TYR A 7 -9.09 -8.72 -6.19
CA TYR A 7 -8.17 -9.49 -5.35
C TYR A 7 -6.82 -9.59 -6.07
N LEU A 8 -5.75 -9.17 -5.40
CA LEU A 8 -4.37 -9.35 -5.85
C LEU A 8 -3.60 -10.23 -4.86
N GLU A 9 -2.81 -11.14 -5.40
CA GLU A 9 -1.84 -11.93 -4.65
C GLU A 9 -0.50 -11.89 -5.36
N PHE A 10 0.56 -11.63 -4.61
CA PHE A 10 1.91 -11.66 -5.14
C PHE A 10 2.92 -12.12 -4.09
N ASN A 11 3.98 -12.74 -4.60
CA ASN A 11 5.06 -13.32 -3.80
C ASN A 11 6.34 -12.56 -4.10
N CYS A 12 6.97 -12.03 -3.07
CA CYS A 12 8.22 -11.28 -3.14
C CYS A 12 9.35 -12.11 -2.54
N LEU A 13 10.42 -12.30 -3.29
CA LEU A 13 11.62 -12.97 -2.78
C LEU A 13 12.63 -11.95 -2.29
N PHE A 14 13.09 -12.12 -1.04
CA PHE A 14 14.11 -11.28 -0.43
C PHE A 14 15.30 -12.10 0.03
N ASP A 15 16.52 -11.56 -0.09
CA ASP A 15 17.70 -12.20 0.48
C ASP A 15 17.64 -12.13 2.01
N TYR A 16 17.69 -13.29 2.65
CA TYR A 16 17.70 -13.40 4.11
C TYR A 16 18.85 -12.65 4.78
N LYS A 17 20.03 -12.58 4.12
CA LYS A 17 21.16 -11.80 4.62
C LYS A 17 20.79 -10.32 4.71
N GLN A 18 20.08 -9.79 3.71
CA GLN A 18 19.64 -8.41 3.72
C GLN A 18 18.60 -8.16 4.81
N LEU A 19 17.62 -9.06 4.99
CA LEU A 19 16.60 -8.93 6.04
C LEU A 19 17.21 -8.84 7.45
N LYS A 20 18.33 -9.52 7.69
CA LYS A 20 19.00 -9.54 8.99
C LYS A 20 19.77 -8.27 9.35
N LEU A 21 20.18 -7.49 8.35
CA LEU A 21 20.97 -6.30 8.61
C LEU A 21 20.16 -5.29 9.41
N LEU A 22 20.82 -4.62 10.34
CA LEU A 22 20.31 -3.40 10.94
C LEU A 22 20.84 -2.26 10.08
N LYS A 23 19.96 -1.66 9.28
CA LYS A 23 20.34 -0.60 8.34
C LYS A 23 19.21 0.40 8.25
N ASP A 24 19.57 1.68 8.31
CA ASP A 24 18.65 2.79 8.18
C ASP A 24 18.36 3.09 6.70
N ASP A 25 17.77 2.10 6.03
CA ASP A 25 17.27 2.21 4.67
C ASP A 25 16.13 1.20 4.43
N TRP A 26 15.35 1.49 3.40
CA TRP A 26 14.31 0.61 2.92
C TRP A 26 14.88 -0.46 2.00
N LEU A 27 14.56 -1.72 2.26
CA LEU A 27 14.78 -2.78 1.30
C LEU A 27 13.54 -2.91 0.40
N TYR A 28 13.71 -2.62 -0.88
CA TYR A 28 12.62 -2.62 -1.85
C TYR A 28 12.44 -3.99 -2.49
N GLY A 29 11.21 -4.48 -2.51
CA GLY A 29 10.81 -5.62 -3.32
C GLY A 29 10.58 -5.24 -4.80
N PRO A 30 10.32 -6.24 -5.66
CA PRO A 30 9.96 -5.99 -7.05
C PRO A 30 8.63 -5.24 -7.17
N LEU A 31 8.43 -4.61 -8.34
CA LEU A 31 7.17 -3.95 -8.69
C LEU A 31 6.15 -4.98 -9.18
N PHE A 32 4.89 -4.78 -8.83
CA PHE A 32 3.76 -5.59 -9.25
C PHE A 32 2.69 -4.70 -9.84
N TYR A 33 2.45 -4.87 -11.14
CA TYR A 33 1.39 -4.16 -11.85
C TYR A 33 0.08 -4.93 -11.79
N SER A 34 -0.99 -4.22 -11.43
CA SER A 34 -2.36 -4.68 -11.63
C SER A 34 -2.96 -4.01 -12.85
N ALA A 35 -3.36 -4.83 -13.82
CA ALA A 35 -4.09 -4.37 -14.98
C ALA A 35 -5.54 -3.94 -14.67
N LYS A 36 -6.20 -4.50 -13.64
CA LYS A 36 -7.61 -4.16 -13.36
C LYS A 36 -7.74 -2.84 -12.60
N SER A 37 -6.86 -2.61 -11.64
CA SER A 37 -6.80 -1.35 -10.91
C SER A 37 -5.86 -0.34 -11.57
N ASP A 38 -5.14 -0.70 -12.64
CA ASP A 38 -4.16 0.16 -13.32
C ASP A 38 -3.27 0.85 -12.28
N SER A 39 -2.62 0.00 -11.48
CA SER A 39 -1.85 0.41 -10.32
C SER A 39 -0.63 -0.47 -10.15
N THR A 40 0.47 0.14 -9.72
CA THR A 40 1.76 -0.53 -9.50
C THR A 40 2.09 -0.50 -8.02
N TRP A 41 2.36 -1.66 -7.45
CA TRP A 41 2.61 -1.86 -6.03
C TRP A 41 4.00 -2.43 -5.77
N ARG A 42 4.51 -2.25 -4.56
CA ARG A 42 5.69 -2.98 -4.07
C ARG A 42 5.60 -3.22 -2.57
N LEU A 43 6.31 -4.24 -2.10
CA LEU A 43 6.65 -4.35 -0.68
C LEU A 43 7.94 -3.59 -0.39
N GLN A 44 7.95 -2.92 0.75
CA GLN A 44 9.13 -2.26 1.32
C GLN A 44 9.35 -2.80 2.72
N ILE A 45 10.61 -3.08 3.03
CA ILE A 45 11.00 -3.65 4.31
C ILE A 45 11.83 -2.62 5.07
N ASP A 46 11.33 -2.22 6.23
CA ASP A 46 12.05 -1.38 7.19
C ASP A 46 12.93 -2.25 8.07
N ARG A 47 14.23 -1.96 8.03
CA ARG A 47 15.28 -2.68 8.77
C ARG A 47 16.01 -1.76 9.76
N SER A 48 15.47 -0.58 10.03
CA SER A 48 16.06 0.39 10.95
C SER A 48 15.85 -0.02 12.41
N HIS A 49 14.74 -0.69 12.72
CA HIS A 49 14.39 -1.01 14.11
C HIS A 49 15.30 -2.13 14.68
N PRO A 50 15.85 -1.95 15.90
CA PRO A 50 16.80 -2.90 16.51
C PRO A 50 16.17 -4.24 16.89
N THR A 51 14.88 -4.27 17.21
CA THR A 51 14.19 -5.48 17.68
C THR A 51 13.21 -6.07 16.69
N ASN A 52 12.74 -5.27 15.72
CA ASN A 52 11.62 -5.63 14.85
C ASN A 52 12.00 -5.43 13.39
N LEU A 53 11.27 -6.09 12.52
CA LEU A 53 11.23 -5.85 11.09
C LEU A 53 9.87 -5.26 10.75
N GLY A 54 9.88 -4.19 9.96
CA GLY A 54 8.67 -3.61 9.41
C GLY A 54 8.46 -4.06 7.96
N ILE A 55 7.23 -4.36 7.56
CA ILE A 55 6.90 -4.62 6.16
C ILE A 55 5.70 -3.77 5.76
N TYR A 56 5.85 -3.06 4.66
CA TYR A 56 4.90 -2.07 4.17
C TYR A 56 4.57 -2.34 2.71
N LEU A 57 3.32 -2.11 2.37
CA LEU A 57 2.83 -2.07 1.01
C LEU A 57 2.82 -0.62 0.54
N THR A 58 3.33 -0.39 -0.66
CA THR A 58 3.43 0.96 -1.24
C THR A 58 2.77 1.00 -2.60
N LEU A 59 1.87 1.96 -2.80
CA LEU A 59 1.41 2.34 -4.13
C LEU A 59 2.51 3.16 -4.79
N THR A 60 3.11 2.65 -5.86
CA THR A 60 4.21 3.34 -6.56
C THR A 60 3.72 4.18 -7.73
N ASP A 61 2.67 3.72 -8.40
CA ASP A 61 2.06 4.39 -9.53
C ASP A 61 0.60 3.96 -9.69
N GLY A 62 -0.23 4.80 -10.29
CA GLY A 62 -1.64 4.52 -10.57
C GLY A 62 -2.62 5.53 -9.96
N ALA A 63 -3.89 5.38 -10.34
CA ALA A 63 -4.96 6.24 -9.84
C ALA A 63 -5.23 6.02 -8.35
N PRO A 64 -5.76 7.04 -7.63
CA PRO A 64 -6.19 6.89 -6.25
C PRO A 64 -7.12 5.69 -6.06
N CYS A 65 -6.81 4.85 -5.09
CA CYS A 65 -7.57 3.63 -4.80
C CYS A 65 -7.67 3.42 -3.29
N ALA A 66 -8.55 2.52 -2.87
CA ALA A 66 -8.62 2.08 -1.49
C ALA A 66 -8.26 0.60 -1.40
N ILE A 67 -7.61 0.21 -0.31
CA ILE A 67 -7.45 -1.19 0.08
C ILE A 67 -8.45 -1.46 1.19
N THR A 68 -9.34 -2.42 1.00
CA THR A 68 -10.34 -2.81 2.02
C THR A 68 -9.76 -3.78 3.03
N SER A 69 -8.81 -4.62 2.59
CA SER A 69 -8.03 -5.49 3.44
C SER A 69 -6.76 -5.94 2.75
N TYR A 70 -5.72 -6.24 3.52
CA TYR A 70 -4.53 -6.91 3.02
C TYR A 70 -3.91 -7.80 4.09
N THR A 71 -3.21 -8.83 3.65
CA THR A 71 -2.46 -9.76 4.49
C THR A 71 -1.05 -9.85 3.99
N ILE A 72 -0.07 -9.65 4.88
CA ILE A 72 1.34 -9.89 4.60
C ILE A 72 1.76 -11.11 5.41
N SER A 73 2.42 -12.05 4.75
CA SER A 73 2.90 -13.28 5.37
C SER A 73 4.27 -13.68 4.84
N MET A 74 5.11 -14.28 5.67
CA MET A 74 6.23 -15.09 5.17
C MET A 74 5.73 -16.51 4.92
N ILE A 75 6.22 -17.19 3.90
CA ILE A 75 5.84 -18.58 3.67
C ILE A 75 7.06 -19.48 3.59
N THR A 76 6.93 -20.71 4.06
CA THR A 76 8.01 -21.69 3.95
C THR A 76 8.25 -22.07 2.50
N THR A 77 9.50 -22.44 2.20
CA THR A 77 9.89 -22.85 0.84
C THR A 77 9.67 -24.35 0.60
N THR A 78 9.34 -25.10 1.65
CA THR A 78 8.94 -26.51 1.58
C THR A 78 7.55 -26.67 0.97
N LYS A 79 7.27 -27.84 0.39
CA LYS A 79 5.92 -28.24 -0.04
C LYS A 79 5.37 -29.27 0.95
N PRO A 80 4.14 -29.08 1.47
CA PRO A 80 3.29 -27.91 1.28
C PRO A 80 3.86 -26.65 1.96
N SER A 81 3.61 -25.48 1.37
CA SER A 81 4.04 -24.20 1.95
C SER A 81 3.20 -23.87 3.17
N LEU A 82 3.87 -23.54 4.27
CA LEU A 82 3.24 -23.13 5.52
C LEU A 82 3.33 -21.62 5.67
N ILE A 83 2.30 -21.02 6.28
CA ILE A 83 2.27 -19.59 6.56
C ILE A 83 3.01 -19.34 7.87
N MET A 84 4.06 -18.51 7.79
CA MET A 84 4.85 -18.03 8.92
C MET A 84 4.64 -16.52 9.05
N PHE A 85 4.50 -16.00 10.26
CA PHE A 85 4.27 -14.56 10.50
C PHE A 85 3.11 -13.99 9.69
N ASN A 86 1.89 -14.20 10.14
CA ASN A 86 0.69 -13.77 9.41
C ASN A 86 0.12 -12.47 10.00
N ASN A 87 0.27 -11.35 9.30
CA ASN A 87 -0.30 -10.08 9.70
C ASN A 87 -1.39 -9.64 8.73
N LYS A 88 -2.59 -9.40 9.25
CA LYS A 88 -3.77 -9.03 8.48
C LYS A 88 -4.28 -7.66 8.93
N CYS A 89 -4.57 -6.82 7.95
CA CYS A 89 -5.30 -5.57 8.12
C CYS A 89 -6.65 -5.70 7.43
N THR A 90 -7.73 -5.39 8.15
CA THR A 90 -9.10 -5.31 7.61
C THR A 90 -9.62 -3.87 7.62
N GLN A 91 -8.77 -2.91 7.98
CA GLN A 91 -9.15 -1.51 7.94
C GLN A 91 -9.06 -1.02 6.51
N ARG A 92 -10.16 -0.42 6.04
CA ARG A 92 -10.19 0.24 4.75
C ARG A 92 -9.26 1.45 4.79
N ARG A 93 -8.32 1.53 3.85
CA ARG A 93 -7.37 2.64 3.74
C ARG A 93 -7.32 3.17 2.32
N ALA A 94 -7.48 4.48 2.18
CA ALA A 94 -7.24 5.18 0.92
C ALA A 94 -5.74 5.36 0.67
N PHE A 95 -5.33 5.16 -0.58
CA PHE A 95 -4.01 5.46 -1.11
C PHE A 95 -4.18 6.66 -2.05
N PRO A 96 -4.01 7.88 -1.51
CA PRO A 96 -4.41 9.12 -2.18
C PRO A 96 -3.44 9.54 -3.28
N SER A 97 -2.19 9.08 -3.21
CA SER A 97 -1.11 9.48 -4.08
C SER A 97 -0.07 8.38 -4.21
N ASN A 98 0.78 8.53 -5.23
CA ASN A 98 1.98 7.71 -5.40
C ASN A 98 2.91 7.85 -4.19
N ASN A 99 3.66 6.79 -3.92
CA ASN A 99 4.59 6.61 -2.80
C ASN A 99 3.98 6.60 -1.39
N PHE A 100 2.64 6.52 -1.27
CA PHE A 100 2.02 6.27 0.02
C PHE A 100 2.27 4.81 0.46
N SER A 101 2.84 4.64 1.66
CA SER A 101 3.15 3.33 2.26
C SER A 101 2.25 3.06 3.46
N TRP A 102 1.77 1.83 3.58
CA TRP A 102 0.98 1.36 4.72
C TRP A 102 1.35 -0.09 5.05
N GLY A 103 1.52 -0.41 6.33
CA GLY A 103 2.10 -1.68 6.70
C GLY A 103 2.09 -1.99 8.19
N PHE A 104 2.93 -2.95 8.55
CA PHE A 104 3.12 -3.41 9.93
C PHE A 104 4.55 -3.06 10.36
N GLY A 105 4.71 -2.03 11.18
CA GLY A 105 6.02 -1.66 11.73
C GLY A 105 6.62 -2.72 12.66
N ASN A 106 5.76 -3.51 13.32
CA ASN A 106 6.13 -4.67 14.12
C ASN A 106 5.68 -5.96 13.42
N PHE A 107 6.12 -6.19 12.18
CA PHE A 107 5.71 -7.36 11.40
C PHE A 107 6.16 -8.66 12.08
N CYS A 108 7.45 -8.76 12.41
CA CYS A 108 7.98 -9.81 13.27
C CYS A 108 9.18 -9.28 14.04
N THR A 109 9.54 -9.97 15.11
CA THR A 109 10.76 -9.69 15.84
C THR A 109 11.97 -10.27 15.11
N ARG A 110 13.13 -9.65 15.26
CA ARG A 110 14.39 -10.18 14.73
C ARG A 110 14.79 -11.52 15.36
N ARG A 111 14.34 -11.76 16.60
CA ARG A 111 14.52 -13.03 17.30
C ARG A 111 13.75 -14.14 16.58
N GLU A 112 12.45 -13.94 16.35
CA GLU A 112 11.63 -14.89 15.60
C GLU A 112 12.19 -15.17 14.20
N LEU A 113 12.63 -14.13 13.48
CA LEU A 113 13.27 -14.30 12.16
C LEU A 113 14.55 -15.16 12.22
N LYS A 114 15.30 -15.11 13.33
CA LYS A 114 16.51 -15.90 13.54
C LYS A 114 16.19 -17.33 13.92
N ASP A 115 15.18 -17.52 14.76
CA ASP A 115 14.76 -18.82 15.29
C ASP A 115 14.13 -19.66 14.16
N GLU A 116 13.27 -19.04 13.33
CA GLU A 116 12.57 -19.70 12.23
C GLU A 116 13.38 -19.82 10.92
N ARG A 117 14.67 -19.47 10.96
CA ARG A 117 15.52 -19.32 9.76
C ARG A 117 15.59 -20.54 8.85
N ASN A 118 15.41 -21.73 9.40
CA ASN A 118 15.53 -22.96 8.63
C ASN A 118 14.21 -23.30 7.92
N LEU A 119 13.09 -22.71 8.35
CA LEU A 119 11.76 -22.92 7.76
C LEU A 119 11.46 -21.89 6.67
N ILE A 120 11.77 -20.62 6.93
CA ILE A 120 11.40 -19.50 6.04
C ILE A 120 12.41 -19.24 4.91
N ARG A 121 13.63 -19.78 5.02
CA ARG A 121 14.71 -19.53 4.07
C ARG A 121 14.95 -20.75 3.21
N ASP A 122 14.96 -20.54 1.90
CA ASP A 122 15.35 -21.60 0.97
C ASP A 122 16.79 -22.06 1.22
N ALA A 123 17.00 -23.37 1.32
CA ALA A 123 18.31 -23.93 1.61
C ALA A 123 19.32 -23.68 0.48
N LYS A 124 18.87 -23.55 -0.77
CA LYS A 124 19.74 -23.35 -1.95
C LYS A 124 19.89 -21.86 -2.28
N THR A 125 18.79 -21.16 -2.53
CA THR A 125 18.78 -19.77 -2.99
C THR A 125 19.00 -18.77 -1.86
N LYS A 126 18.80 -19.19 -0.60
CA LYS A 126 18.85 -18.34 0.61
C LYS A 126 17.79 -17.24 0.64
N LEU A 127 16.79 -17.32 -0.24
CA LEU A 127 15.70 -16.36 -0.33
C LEU A 127 14.60 -16.69 0.67
N VAL A 128 13.91 -15.65 1.13
CA VAL A 128 12.68 -15.73 1.92
C VAL A 128 11.53 -15.27 1.04
N ASN A 129 10.43 -16.02 1.04
CA ASN A 129 9.23 -15.64 0.32
C ASN A 129 8.27 -14.87 1.24
N VAL A 130 8.00 -13.61 0.88
CA VAL A 130 7.00 -12.76 1.51
C VAL A 130 5.82 -12.64 0.56
N ARG A 131 4.70 -13.25 0.95
CA ARG A 131 3.43 -13.18 0.22
C ARG A 131 2.58 -12.04 0.73
N CYS A 132 2.06 -11.24 -0.18
CA CYS A 132 1.05 -10.23 0.08
C CYS A 132 -0.23 -10.58 -0.68
N THR A 133 -1.36 -10.57 0.02
CA THR A 133 -2.70 -10.66 -0.58
C THR A 133 -3.47 -9.39 -0.22
N MET A 134 -4.18 -8.81 -1.16
CA MET A 134 -4.93 -7.58 -0.93
C MET A 134 -6.22 -7.52 -1.73
N ASN A 135 -7.20 -6.84 -1.16
CA ASN A 135 -8.46 -6.51 -1.79
C ASN A 135 -8.48 -5.01 -2.09
N ILE A 136 -8.36 -4.66 -3.36
CA ILE A 136 -8.38 -3.30 -3.86
C ILE A 136 -9.80 -2.93 -4.27
N GLU A 137 -10.21 -1.74 -3.88
CA GLU A 137 -11.41 -1.06 -4.31
C GLU A 137 -10.98 0.19 -5.08
N LYS A 138 -11.17 0.18 -6.41
CA LYS A 138 -10.90 1.32 -7.27
C LYS A 138 -12.22 1.96 -7.72
N LEU A 139 -12.31 3.27 -7.56
CA LEU A 139 -13.40 4.06 -8.11
C LEU A 139 -13.05 4.42 -9.56
N VAL A 140 -13.84 3.91 -10.50
CA VAL A 140 -13.71 4.26 -11.92
C VAL A 140 -14.84 5.19 -12.32
N ILE A 141 -14.45 6.34 -12.85
CA ILE A 141 -15.38 7.33 -13.39
C ILE A 141 -15.49 7.04 -14.88
N VAL A 142 -16.69 6.58 -15.27
CA VAL A 142 -16.98 6.05 -16.60
C VAL A 142 -17.16 7.17 -17.64
N ASN A 143 -17.17 8.44 -17.22
CA ASN A 143 -17.30 9.59 -18.12
C ASN A 143 -16.40 10.76 -17.65
N PRO A 144 -15.29 11.05 -18.35
CA PRO A 144 -14.41 12.17 -18.01
C PRO A 144 -14.94 13.54 -18.44
N CYS A 145 -16.06 13.63 -19.18
CA CYS A 145 -16.63 14.91 -19.64
C CYS A 145 -17.43 15.69 -18.58
N ASP A 146 -17.44 15.25 -17.33
CA ASP A 146 -18.15 15.90 -16.22
C ASP A 146 -17.13 16.29 -15.13
N ASP A 147 -16.16 17.16 -15.46
CA ASP A 147 -15.23 17.76 -14.49
C ASP A 147 -15.96 18.39 -13.28
N HIS A 148 -17.22 18.81 -13.47
CA HIS A 148 -18.08 19.34 -12.41
C HIS A 148 -18.55 18.29 -11.39
N ARG A 149 -18.69 17.01 -11.78
CA ARG A 149 -19.04 15.94 -10.83
C ARG A 149 -17.84 15.39 -10.07
N PHE A 150 -16.64 15.43 -10.65
CA PHE A 150 -15.42 15.00 -9.98
C PHE A 150 -15.14 15.82 -8.72
N ALA A 151 -15.32 17.15 -8.79
CA ALA A 151 -15.24 18.02 -7.62
C ALA A 151 -16.33 17.67 -6.59
N THR A 152 -17.59 17.54 -7.02
CA THR A 152 -18.76 17.30 -6.16
C THR A 152 -18.73 15.95 -5.43
N ASP A 153 -18.28 14.87 -6.09
CA ASP A 153 -18.20 13.53 -5.48
C ASP A 153 -17.01 13.41 -4.51
N LEU A 154 -15.92 14.14 -4.77
CA LEU A 154 -14.80 14.28 -3.83
C LEU A 154 -15.20 15.08 -2.58
N PHE A 155 -16.13 16.04 -2.69
CA PHE A 155 -16.67 16.78 -1.53
C PHE A 155 -17.48 15.90 -0.57
N HIS A 156 -18.09 14.81 -1.06
CA HIS A 156 -18.94 13.94 -0.23
C HIS A 156 -18.21 12.76 0.41
N THR A 157 -16.94 12.52 0.06
CA THR A 157 -16.19 11.32 0.48
C THR A 157 -14.97 11.59 1.34
N CYS A 158 -14.54 12.85 1.49
CA CYS A 158 -13.40 13.27 2.28
C CYS A 158 -13.81 14.37 3.29
N SER A 159 -13.10 14.48 4.42
CA SER A 159 -13.30 15.63 5.31
C SER A 159 -12.77 16.91 4.65
N LEU A 160 -13.32 18.07 5.02
CA LEU A 160 -12.91 19.38 4.49
C LEU A 160 -11.38 19.61 4.63
N GLU A 161 -10.81 19.14 5.74
CA GLU A 161 -9.38 19.25 6.04
C GLU A 161 -8.50 18.45 5.06
N GLN A 162 -8.91 17.23 4.71
CA GLN A 162 -8.21 16.40 3.72
C GLN A 162 -8.24 17.05 2.34
N TRP A 163 -9.35 17.70 2.01
CA TRP A 163 -9.50 18.44 0.76
C TRP A 163 -8.55 19.63 0.65
N ILE A 164 -8.44 20.41 1.73
CA ILE A 164 -7.51 21.54 1.80
C ILE A 164 -6.06 21.05 1.60
N GLU A 165 -5.70 19.89 2.12
CA GLU A 165 -4.36 19.30 1.87
C GLU A 165 -4.16 18.84 0.43
N PHE A 166 -5.17 18.24 -0.21
CA PHE A 166 -5.10 17.85 -1.62
C PHE A 166 -4.92 19.05 -2.56
N LEU A 167 -5.63 20.14 -2.29
CA LEU A 167 -5.55 21.36 -3.09
C LEU A 167 -4.21 22.07 -2.96
N LYS A 168 -3.62 22.07 -1.77
CA LYS A 168 -2.27 22.61 -1.55
C LYS A 168 -1.19 21.89 -2.36
N GLN A 169 -1.49 20.72 -2.92
CA GLN A 169 -0.55 19.90 -3.70
C GLN A 169 -0.78 19.99 -5.22
N ARG A 170 -1.82 20.68 -5.70
CA ARG A 170 -2.08 20.89 -7.14
C ARG A 170 -1.94 22.37 -7.49
N ASP A 171 -0.83 22.71 -8.16
CA ASP A 171 -0.54 24.08 -8.63
C ASP A 171 -1.34 24.51 -9.89
N ASP A 172 -2.20 23.63 -10.43
CA ASP A 172 -2.57 23.73 -11.85
C ASP A 172 -3.99 24.25 -12.17
N LEU A 173 -4.84 24.62 -11.19
CA LEU A 173 -6.25 24.95 -11.49
C LEU A 173 -6.77 26.19 -10.74
N PRO A 174 -6.64 27.40 -11.32
CA PRO A 174 -7.21 28.65 -10.77
C PRO A 174 -8.73 28.59 -10.55
N GLU A 175 -9.44 27.81 -11.38
CA GLU A 175 -10.90 27.66 -11.32
C GLU A 175 -11.35 26.83 -10.11
N LEU A 176 -10.51 25.92 -9.61
CA LEU A 176 -10.79 25.17 -8.37
C LEU A 176 -10.62 26.04 -7.14
N THR A 177 -9.64 26.95 -7.13
CA THR A 177 -9.38 27.85 -6.01
C THR A 177 -10.56 28.79 -5.74
N ASN A 178 -11.17 29.34 -6.79
CA ASN A 178 -12.32 30.25 -6.65
C ASN A 178 -13.53 29.55 -6.03
N ARG A 179 -13.83 28.32 -6.46
CA ARG A 179 -15.01 27.59 -5.99
C ARG A 179 -14.86 27.04 -4.57
N VAL A 180 -13.63 26.77 -4.15
CA VAL A 180 -13.30 26.41 -2.76
C VAL A 180 -13.52 27.58 -1.83
N ASN A 181 -13.13 28.79 -2.25
CA ASN A 181 -13.37 30.00 -1.48
C ASN A 181 -14.87 30.30 -1.36
N GLU A 182 -15.63 30.16 -2.44
CA GLU A 182 -17.09 30.34 -2.44
C GLU A 182 -17.80 29.36 -1.48
N GLU A 183 -17.38 28.09 -1.44
CA GLU A 183 -17.99 27.08 -0.57
C GLU A 183 -17.54 27.21 0.91
N ILE A 184 -16.32 27.71 1.17
CA ILE A 184 -15.88 28.08 2.53
C ILE A 184 -16.73 29.25 3.04
N GLU A 185 -16.97 30.26 2.19
CA GLU A 185 -17.80 31.41 2.53
C GLU A 185 -19.27 31.02 2.75
N ALA A 186 -19.80 30.04 2.00
CA ALA A 186 -21.18 29.56 2.18
C ALA A 186 -21.42 28.78 3.49
N ARG A 187 -20.35 28.38 4.20
CA ARG A 187 -20.43 27.54 5.41
C ARG A 187 -19.94 28.23 6.69
N LEU A 188 -19.42 29.46 6.59
CA LEU A 188 -19.14 30.37 7.70
C LEU A 188 -20.37 31.25 8.00
#